data_AF-A0A528MXC9-F1
#
_entry.id   AF-A0A528MXC9-F1
#
_cell.length_a   1.000
_cell.length_b   1.000
_cell.length_c   1.000
_cell.angle_alpha   90.00
_cell.angle_beta   90.00
_cell.angle_gamma   90.00
#
_symmetry.space_group_name_H-M   'P 1'
#
loop_
_entity.id
_entity.type
_entity.pdbx_description
1 polymer ?
#
loop_
_entity_poly.entity_id
_entity_poly.type
_entity_poly.pdbx_seq_one_letter_code
_entity_poly.pdbx_strand_id
1 'polypeptide(L)'
;MGEGFTAALPANAWNWIAVWRRNHMAWKKVAFASILGTLADPMIYLFGLGTGLGLLVGRIEGASYIAFLAAGMVATSAMTASTFETTYAVFGRMRDQGTWEAILHTQLTLGDIILGELAWAATKAFLAGTTIAIVAAALGYAAWTSVLYVLPVIALTGFAFASLA
;
A
#
# COMPACT_ATOMS: atom_id res chain seq x y z
N MET A 1 37.47 -1.80 -6.09
CA MET A 1 36.15 -2.15 -6.67
C MET A 1 35.16 -2.74 -5.65
N GLY A 2 35.57 -3.13 -4.42
CA GLY A 2 34.66 -3.69 -3.40
C GLY A 2 33.91 -2.67 -2.54
N GLU A 3 34.44 -1.46 -2.34
CA GLU A 3 33.89 -0.47 -1.39
C GLU A 3 32.54 0.13 -1.83
N GLY A 4 32.32 0.25 -3.14
CA GLY A 4 31.05 0.74 -3.69
C GLY A 4 29.88 -0.25 -3.52
N PHE A 5 30.17 -1.56 -3.42
CA PHE A 5 29.14 -2.59 -3.27
C PHE A 5 28.60 -2.66 -1.83
N THR A 6 29.47 -2.42 -0.84
CA THR A 6 29.09 -2.28 0.58
C THR A 6 28.19 -1.09 0.85
N ALA A 7 28.27 -0.02 0.05
CA ALA A 7 27.37 1.13 0.16
C ALA A 7 26.00 0.91 -0.52
N ALA A 8 25.89 -0.10 -1.40
CA ALA A 8 24.66 -0.42 -2.12
C ALA A 8 23.79 -1.45 -1.38
N LEU A 9 24.38 -2.30 -0.55
CA LEU A 9 23.66 -3.29 0.24
C LEU A 9 23.23 -2.72 1.61
N PRO A 10 22.09 -3.16 2.15
CA PRO A 10 21.68 -2.78 3.50
C PRO A 10 22.70 -3.27 4.52
N ALA A 11 23.15 -2.37 5.40
CA ALA A 11 24.20 -2.68 6.36
C ALA A 11 23.67 -3.43 7.58
N ASN A 12 22.46 -3.13 8.03
CA ASN A 12 21.84 -3.75 9.21
C ASN A 12 20.31 -3.66 9.16
N ALA A 13 19.63 -4.62 9.79
CA ALA A 13 18.18 -4.60 9.96
C ALA A 13 17.65 -3.34 10.65
N TRP A 14 18.42 -2.77 11.59
CA TRP A 14 18.02 -1.57 12.33
C TRP A 14 17.98 -0.30 11.49
N ASN A 15 18.83 -0.23 10.46
CA ASN A 15 19.02 0.94 9.64
C ASN A 15 17.81 1.20 8.75
N TRP A 16 17.35 0.18 8.00
CA TRP A 16 16.16 0.31 7.16
C TRP A 16 14.88 0.48 7.98
N ILE A 17 14.80 -0.12 9.18
CA ILE A 17 13.68 0.08 10.12
C ILE A 17 13.59 1.54 10.56
N ALA A 18 14.73 2.22 10.76
CA ALA A 18 14.73 3.64 11.12
C ALA A 18 14.13 4.51 10.01
N VAL A 19 14.46 4.22 8.74
CA VAL A 19 13.89 4.89 7.56
C VAL A 19 12.38 4.62 7.47
N TRP A 20 11.96 3.36 7.61
CA TRP A 20 10.54 2.98 7.65
C TRP A 20 9.79 3.74 8.75
N ARG A 21 10.34 3.78 9.97
CA ARG A 21 9.74 4.44 11.12
C ARG A 21 9.59 5.94 10.90
N ARG A 22 10.59 6.59 10.28
CA ARG A 22 10.51 8.01 9.90
C ARG A 22 9.30 8.24 8.98
N ASN A 23 9.18 7.44 7.93
CA ASN A 23 8.10 7.58 6.95
C ASN A 23 6.73 7.32 7.58
N HIS A 24 6.64 6.31 8.45
CA HIS A 24 5.44 6.05 9.24
C HIS A 24 5.05 7.22 10.14
N MET A 25 6.00 7.84 10.85
CA MET A 25 5.74 8.99 11.72
C MET A 25 5.29 10.23 10.92
N ALA A 26 5.85 10.44 9.73
CA ALA A 26 5.43 11.52 8.84
C ALA A 26 4.00 11.28 8.33
N TRP A 27 3.71 10.07 7.87
CA TRP A 27 2.38 9.69 7.40
C TRP A 27 1.32 9.71 8.50
N LYS A 28 1.67 9.34 9.73
CA LYS A 28 0.75 9.37 10.88
C LYS A 28 0.08 10.73 11.06
N LYS A 29 0.78 11.83 10.72
CA LYS A 29 0.23 13.20 10.78
C LYS A 29 -0.89 13.45 9.77
N VAL A 30 -0.88 12.73 8.66
CA VAL A 30 -1.86 12.82 7.57
C VAL A 30 -2.69 11.53 7.41
N ALA A 31 -2.57 10.58 8.35
CA ALA A 31 -3.13 9.25 8.23
C ALA A 31 -4.65 9.28 8.07
N PHE A 32 -5.32 10.14 8.84
CA PHE A 32 -6.78 10.29 8.76
C PHE A 32 -7.23 10.71 7.36
N ALA A 33 -6.61 11.76 6.80
CA ALA A 33 -6.90 12.22 5.44
C ALA A 33 -6.54 11.19 4.37
N SER A 34 -5.40 10.49 4.55
CA SER A 34 -4.96 9.44 3.63
C SER A 34 -5.96 8.27 3.59
N ILE A 35 -6.40 7.78 4.75
CA ILE A 35 -7.34 6.65 4.83
C ILE A 35 -8.69 7.06 4.24
N LEU A 36 -9.20 8.25 4.57
CA LEU A 36 -10.43 8.78 3.99
C LEU A 36 -10.34 8.92 2.46
N GLY A 37 -9.22 9.45 1.95
CA GLY A 37 -8.98 9.57 0.51
C GLY A 37 -8.96 8.21 -0.19
N THR A 38 -8.28 7.22 0.40
CA THR A 38 -8.26 5.85 -0.12
C THR A 38 -9.62 5.16 -0.08
N LEU A 39 -10.52 5.56 0.83
CA LEU A 39 -11.88 5.02 0.92
C LEU A 39 -12.88 5.69 -0.01
N ALA A 40 -12.66 6.94 -0.36
CA ALA A 40 -13.61 7.72 -1.15
C ALA A 40 -13.92 7.04 -2.49
N ASP A 41 -12.89 6.70 -3.27
CA ASP A 41 -13.07 6.04 -4.57
C ASP A 41 -13.78 4.68 -4.44
N PRO A 42 -13.33 3.73 -3.58
CA PRO A 42 -14.02 2.47 -3.37
C PRO A 42 -15.47 2.60 -2.94
N MET A 43 -15.79 3.56 -2.08
CA MET A 43 -17.17 3.79 -1.68
C MET A 43 -17.99 4.32 -2.85
N ILE A 44 -17.49 5.29 -3.61
CA ILE A 44 -18.19 5.78 -4.81
C ILE A 44 -18.46 4.63 -5.79
N TYR A 45 -17.49 3.75 -6.02
CA TYR A 45 -17.67 2.61 -6.92
C TYR A 45 -18.61 1.53 -6.35
N LEU A 46 -18.51 1.17 -5.07
CA LEU A 46 -19.40 0.18 -4.44
C LEU A 46 -20.84 0.69 -4.32
N PHE A 47 -21.04 1.95 -3.94
CA PHE A 47 -22.39 2.52 -3.85
C PHE A 47 -22.94 2.84 -5.24
N GLY A 48 -22.16 3.50 -6.11
CA GLY A 48 -22.59 3.89 -7.44
C GLY A 48 -22.76 2.70 -8.38
N LEU A 49 -21.69 1.96 -8.65
CA LEU A 49 -21.73 0.81 -9.57
C LEU A 49 -22.33 -0.42 -8.89
N GLY A 50 -21.98 -0.70 -7.64
CA GLY A 50 -22.44 -1.90 -6.96
C GLY A 50 -23.96 -1.95 -6.78
N THR A 51 -24.60 -0.86 -6.32
CA THR A 51 -26.07 -0.86 -6.19
C THR A 51 -26.79 -0.71 -7.52
N GLY A 52 -26.28 0.11 -8.43
CA GLY A 52 -26.89 0.34 -9.75
C GLY A 52 -26.78 -0.88 -10.67
N LEU A 53 -25.56 -1.32 -10.98
CA LEU A 53 -25.32 -2.45 -11.88
C LEU A 53 -25.56 -3.80 -11.20
N GLY A 54 -25.48 -3.89 -9.87
CA GLY A 54 -25.76 -5.13 -9.14
C GLY A 54 -27.18 -5.66 -9.37
N LEU A 55 -28.16 -4.77 -9.56
CA LEU A 55 -29.54 -5.13 -9.88
C LEU A 55 -29.69 -5.65 -11.33
N LEU A 56 -28.82 -5.23 -12.25
CA LEU A 56 -28.86 -5.59 -13.66
C LEU A 56 -28.08 -6.88 -13.95
N VAL A 57 -26.91 -7.05 -13.33
CA VAL A 57 -26.04 -8.23 -13.52
C VAL A 57 -26.43 -9.39 -12.60
N GLY A 58 -26.80 -9.08 -11.35
CA GLY A 58 -27.19 -10.06 -10.34
C GLY A 58 -26.01 -10.88 -9.79
N ARG A 59 -25.49 -11.84 -10.56
CA ARG A 59 -24.44 -12.76 -10.13
C ARG A 59 -23.40 -13.01 -11.21
N ILE A 60 -22.14 -13.14 -10.80
CA ILE A 60 -21.02 -13.55 -11.63
C ILE A 60 -20.46 -14.83 -11.02
N GLU A 61 -20.45 -15.93 -11.78
CA GLU A 61 -19.86 -17.21 -11.36
C GLU A 61 -20.29 -17.68 -9.95
N GLY A 62 -21.55 -17.42 -9.59
CA GLY A 62 -22.09 -17.79 -8.29
C GLY A 62 -21.76 -16.83 -7.13
N ALA A 63 -21.01 -15.76 -7.34
CA ALA A 63 -20.86 -14.64 -6.40
C ALA A 63 -21.77 -13.46 -6.77
N SER A 64 -22.13 -12.59 -5.82
CA SER A 64 -22.83 -11.34 -6.17
C SER A 64 -21.89 -10.40 -6.91
N TYR A 65 -22.41 -9.61 -7.86
CA TYR A 65 -21.60 -8.62 -8.59
C TYR A 65 -20.86 -7.67 -7.62
N ILE A 66 -21.53 -7.27 -6.54
CA ILE A 66 -20.95 -6.35 -5.54
C ILE A 66 -19.79 -7.01 -4.79
N ALA A 67 -19.90 -8.30 -4.43
CA ALA A 67 -18.81 -9.03 -3.79
C ALA A 67 -17.60 -9.20 -4.73
N PHE A 68 -17.87 -9.49 -6.01
CA PHE A 68 -16.82 -9.55 -7.04
C PHE A 68 -16.11 -8.21 -7.20
N LEU A 69 -16.89 -7.12 -7.30
CA LEU A 69 -16.36 -5.76 -7.40
C LEU A 69 -15.51 -5.42 -6.16
N ALA A 70 -16.02 -5.68 -4.95
CA ALA A 70 -15.32 -5.43 -3.71
C ALA A 70 -13.95 -6.14 -3.63
N ALA A 71 -13.89 -7.41 -4.05
CA ALA A 71 -12.63 -8.16 -4.10
C ALA A 71 -11.63 -7.53 -5.07
N GLY A 72 -12.08 -7.10 -6.26
CA GLY A 72 -11.25 -6.36 -7.21
C GLY A 72 -10.75 -5.03 -6.65
N MET A 73 -11.59 -4.32 -5.89
CA MET A 73 -11.21 -3.06 -5.25
C MET A 73 -10.11 -3.24 -4.20
N VAL A 74 -10.15 -4.32 -3.42
CA VAL A 74 -9.10 -4.66 -2.45
C VAL A 74 -7.75 -4.84 -3.13
N ALA A 75 -7.71 -5.60 -4.23
CA ALA A 75 -6.47 -5.82 -4.99
C ALA A 75 -5.97 -4.52 -5.64
N THR A 76 -6.87 -3.77 -6.26
CA THR A 76 -6.54 -2.55 -7.00
C THR A 76 -6.04 -1.44 -6.07
N SER A 77 -6.63 -1.31 -4.88
CA SER A 77 -6.19 -0.30 -3.91
C SER A 77 -4.82 -0.62 -3.33
N ALA A 78 -4.53 -1.88 -3.03
CA ALA A 78 -3.22 -2.32 -2.54
C ALA A 78 -2.15 -2.02 -3.60
N MET A 79 -2.38 -2.44 -4.84
CA MET A 79 -1.51 -2.16 -5.99
C MET A 79 -1.27 -0.65 -6.15
N THR A 80 -2.35 0.13 -6.24
CA THR A 80 -2.28 1.57 -6.47
C THR A 80 -1.54 2.27 -5.33
N ALA A 81 -1.83 1.93 -4.07
CA ALA A 81 -1.18 2.53 -2.92
C ALA A 81 0.33 2.26 -2.88
N SER A 82 0.81 1.06 -3.23
CA SER A 82 2.25 0.79 -3.35
C SER A 82 2.89 1.58 -4.48
N THR A 83 2.30 1.55 -5.68
CA THR A 83 2.86 2.21 -6.87
C THR A 83 2.94 3.73 -6.67
N PHE A 84 1.87 4.34 -6.16
CA PHE A 84 1.89 5.78 -5.90
C PHE A 84 2.92 6.16 -4.84
N GLU A 85 3.16 5.30 -3.85
CA GLU A 85 4.18 5.57 -2.85
C GLU A 85 5.59 5.53 -3.44
N THR A 86 5.93 4.50 -4.20
CA THR A 86 7.28 4.35 -4.76
C THR A 86 7.54 5.29 -5.93
N THR A 87 6.52 5.64 -6.71
CA THR A 87 6.68 6.58 -7.84
C THR A 87 6.63 8.03 -7.39
N TYR A 88 5.58 8.46 -6.68
CA TYR A 88 5.37 9.89 -6.41
C TYR A 88 5.95 10.32 -5.07
N ALA A 89 5.66 9.59 -3.99
CA ALA A 89 6.05 10.04 -2.66
C ALA A 89 7.56 9.90 -2.42
N VAL A 90 8.16 8.80 -2.87
CA VAL A 90 9.61 8.61 -2.86
C VAL A 90 10.30 9.67 -3.72
N PHE A 91 9.81 9.92 -4.93
CA PHE A 91 10.38 10.95 -5.80
C PHE A 91 10.31 12.36 -5.17
N GLY A 92 9.18 12.72 -4.55
CA GLY A 92 9.07 13.97 -3.80
C GLY A 92 10.04 14.04 -2.61
N ARG A 93 10.24 12.92 -1.89
CA ARG A 93 11.26 12.82 -0.82
C ARG A 93 12.69 12.97 -1.36
N MET A 94 12.95 12.45 -2.55
CA MET A 94 14.26 12.49 -3.19
C MET A 94 14.59 13.88 -3.73
N ARG A 95 13.69 14.48 -4.53
CA ARG A 95 13.97 15.70 -5.28
C ARG A 95 13.55 16.98 -4.58
N ASP A 96 12.33 17.03 -4.04
CA ASP A 96 11.76 18.29 -3.54
C ASP A 96 12.08 18.51 -2.06
N GLN A 97 12.12 17.43 -1.27
CA GLN A 97 12.37 17.51 0.18
C GLN A 97 13.84 17.32 0.56
N GLY A 98 14.71 16.92 -0.38
CA GLY A 98 16.13 16.62 -0.11
C GLY A 98 16.34 15.56 0.99
N THR A 99 15.35 14.71 1.25
CA THR A 99 15.40 13.74 2.36
C THR A 99 16.48 12.71 2.12
N TRP A 100 16.61 12.24 0.88
CA TRP A 100 17.59 11.21 0.53
C TRP A 100 19.02 11.72 0.73
N GLU A 101 19.28 12.95 0.26
CA GLU A 101 20.56 13.63 0.48
C GLU A 101 20.88 13.79 1.97
N ALA A 102 19.90 14.24 2.76
CA ALA A 102 20.05 14.37 4.20
C ALA A 102 20.36 13.02 4.90
N ILE A 103 19.75 11.92 4.46
CA ILE A 103 20.01 10.59 5.02
C ILE A 103 21.41 10.08 4.61
N LEU A 104 21.84 10.33 3.37
CA LEU A 104 23.16 9.92 2.88
C LEU A 104 24.33 10.66 3.55
N HIS A 105 24.08 11.79 4.22
CA HIS A 105 25.05 12.43 5.10
C HIS A 105 25.23 11.73 6.46
N THR A 106 24.44 10.69 6.74
CA THR A 106 24.57 9.85 7.95
C THR A 106 25.30 8.53 7.63
N GLN A 107 25.51 7.66 8.63
CA GLN A 107 26.11 6.33 8.42
C GLN A 107 25.18 5.33 7.71
N LEU A 108 24.04 5.77 7.17
CA LEU A 108 23.08 4.93 6.46
C LEU A 108 23.48 4.73 5.00
N THR A 109 23.31 3.51 4.51
CA THR A 109 23.61 3.14 3.12
C THR A 109 22.42 3.41 2.19
N LEU A 110 22.68 3.42 0.87
CA LEU A 110 21.59 3.52 -0.11
C LEU A 110 20.65 2.32 -0.03
N GLY A 111 21.18 1.12 0.22
CA GLY A 111 20.40 -0.11 0.39
C GLY A 111 19.44 -0.03 1.59
N ASP A 112 19.85 0.60 2.69
CA ASP A 112 19.00 0.82 3.86
C ASP A 112 17.82 1.76 3.54
N ILE A 113 18.05 2.78 2.71
CA ILE A 113 16.99 3.70 2.27
C ILE A 113 15.99 2.96 1.38
N ILE A 114 16.48 2.25 0.35
CA ILE A 114 15.63 1.54 -0.61
C ILE A 114 14.77 0.50 0.10
N LEU A 115 15.34 -0.32 0.99
CA LEU A 115 14.58 -1.31 1.75
C LEU A 115 13.56 -0.66 2.70
N GLY A 116 13.94 0.45 3.35
CA GLY A 116 13.02 1.19 4.22
C GLY A 116 11.83 1.78 3.48
N GLU A 117 12.08 2.34 2.29
CA GLU A 117 11.05 2.88 1.40
C GLU A 117 10.15 1.76 0.84
N LEU A 118 10.74 0.64 0.42
CA LEU A 118 10.01 -0.54 -0.06
C LEU A 118 9.09 -1.14 1.01
N ALA A 119 9.64 -1.36 2.22
CA ALA A 119 8.86 -1.86 3.35
C ALA A 119 7.72 -0.91 3.71
N TRP A 120 7.95 0.40 3.58
CA TRP A 120 6.94 1.42 3.87
C TRP A 120 5.83 1.43 2.81
N ALA A 121 6.17 1.35 1.53
CA ALA A 121 5.21 1.21 0.44
C ALA A 121 4.35 -0.05 0.60
N ALA A 122 4.97 -1.20 0.91
CA ALA A 122 4.25 -2.43 1.20
C ALA A 122 3.32 -2.30 2.41
N THR A 123 3.74 -1.60 3.47
CA THR A 123 2.91 -1.32 4.65
C THR A 123 1.67 -0.49 4.27
N LYS A 124 1.84 0.53 3.42
CA LYS A 124 0.70 1.35 2.98
C LYS A 124 -0.25 0.63 2.05
N ALA A 125 0.26 -0.19 1.14
CA ALA A 125 -0.56 -1.10 0.34
C ALA A 125 -1.36 -2.05 1.23
N PHE A 126 -0.73 -2.60 2.26
CA PHE A 126 -1.38 -3.45 3.24
C PHE A 126 -2.51 -2.74 3.98
N LEU A 127 -2.27 -1.51 4.47
CA LEU A 127 -3.30 -0.70 5.12
C LEU A 127 -4.46 -0.37 4.17
N ALA A 128 -4.17 0.03 2.92
CA ALA A 128 -5.18 0.36 1.93
C ALA A 128 -6.08 -0.84 1.59
N GLY A 129 -5.47 -1.98 1.22
CA GLY A 129 -6.20 -3.20 0.90
C GLY A 129 -7.01 -3.73 2.09
N THR A 130 -6.42 -3.73 3.29
CA THR A 130 -7.09 -4.19 4.51
C THR A 130 -8.29 -3.31 4.86
N THR A 131 -8.16 -1.99 4.71
CA THR A 131 -9.26 -1.08 5.02
C THR A 131 -10.46 -1.35 4.11
N ILE A 132 -10.24 -1.56 2.80
CA ILE A 132 -11.33 -1.92 1.88
C ILE A 132 -11.90 -3.31 2.23
N ALA A 133 -11.06 -4.28 2.56
CA ALA A 133 -11.52 -5.62 2.93
C ALA A 133 -12.42 -5.59 4.17
N ILE A 134 -12.08 -4.77 5.17
CA ILE A 134 -12.91 -4.53 6.36
C ILE A 134 -14.23 -3.87 5.98
N VAL A 135 -14.22 -2.85 5.12
CA VAL A 135 -15.44 -2.19 4.66
C VAL A 135 -16.35 -3.18 3.91
N ALA A 136 -15.78 -4.01 3.02
CA ALA A 136 -16.52 -5.03 2.29
C ALA A 136 -17.16 -6.06 3.24
N ALA A 137 -16.44 -6.49 4.28
CA ALA A 137 -16.97 -7.39 5.29
C ALA A 137 -18.06 -6.73 6.15
N ALA A 138 -17.87 -5.47 6.54
CA ALA A 138 -18.83 -4.71 7.33
C ALA A 138 -20.15 -4.46 6.58
N LEU A 139 -20.09 -4.28 5.25
CA LEU A 139 -21.26 -4.15 4.39
C LEU A 139 -21.93 -5.49 4.04
N GLY A 140 -21.38 -6.62 4.51
CA GLY A 140 -21.93 -7.95 4.28
C GLY A 140 -21.59 -8.55 2.90
N TYR A 141 -20.65 -7.95 2.16
CA TYR A 141 -20.21 -8.45 0.85
C TYR A 141 -19.11 -9.51 0.93
N ALA A 142 -18.46 -9.65 2.09
CA ALA A 142 -17.47 -10.68 2.36
C ALA A 142 -17.64 -11.26 3.77
N ALA A 143 -17.26 -12.53 3.98
CA ALA A 143 -17.21 -13.10 5.31
C ALA A 143 -16.01 -12.53 6.08
N TRP A 144 -16.16 -12.29 7.38
CA TRP A 144 -15.07 -11.83 8.26
C TRP A 144 -13.88 -12.79 8.28
N THR A 145 -14.12 -14.09 8.13
CA THR A 145 -13.07 -15.11 7.99
C THR A 145 -12.25 -14.92 6.72
N SER A 146 -12.88 -14.52 5.61
CA SER A 146 -12.20 -14.26 4.34
C SER A 146 -11.20 -13.12 4.44
N VAL A 147 -11.45 -12.11 5.29
CA VAL A 147 -10.51 -10.99 5.50
C VAL A 147 -9.16 -11.50 5.97
N LEU A 148 -9.13 -12.44 6.93
CA LEU A 148 -7.89 -13.01 7.46
C LEU A 148 -7.07 -13.74 6.38
N TYR A 149 -7.74 -14.49 5.50
CA TYR A 149 -7.08 -15.20 4.40
C TYR A 149 -6.58 -14.28 3.29
N VAL A 150 -7.17 -13.10 3.16
CA VAL A 150 -6.79 -12.11 2.14
C VAL A 150 -5.58 -11.27 2.57
N LEU A 151 -5.29 -11.14 3.87
CA LEU A 151 -4.17 -10.36 4.38
C LEU A 151 -2.80 -10.74 3.76
N PRO A 152 -2.42 -12.03 3.68
CA PRO A 152 -1.17 -12.42 3.04
C PRO A 152 -1.14 -12.05 1.56
N VAL A 153 -2.28 -12.16 0.86
CA VAL A 153 -2.38 -11.80 -0.56
C VAL A 153 -2.16 -10.30 -0.74
N ILE A 154 -2.81 -9.47 0.07
CA ILE A 154 -2.61 -8.01 0.05
C ILE A 154 -1.14 -7.66 0.30
N ALA A 155 -0.51 -8.30 1.29
CA ALA A 155 0.89 -8.06 1.61
C ALA A 155 1.81 -8.42 0.43
N LEU A 156 1.57 -9.57 -0.22
CA LEU A 156 2.31 -9.99 -1.41
C LEU A 156 2.09 -9.05 -2.60
N THR A 157 0.85 -8.61 -2.83
CA THR A 157 0.54 -7.62 -3.87
C THR A 157 1.30 -6.32 -3.61
N GLY A 158 1.22 -5.78 -2.38
CA GLY A 158 1.92 -4.57 -2.00
C GLY A 158 3.44 -4.67 -2.17
N PHE A 159 4.02 -5.80 -1.78
CA PHE A 159 5.45 -6.05 -1.96
C PHE A 159 5.86 -6.16 -3.44
N ALA A 160 5.10 -6.91 -4.23
CA ALA A 160 5.36 -7.08 -5.65
C ALA A 160 5.33 -5.74 -6.40
N PHE A 161 4.28 -4.94 -6.21
CA PHE A 161 4.16 -3.65 -6.88
C PHE A 161 5.12 -2.60 -6.34
N ALA A 162 5.44 -2.61 -5.05
CA ALA A 162 6.48 -1.73 -4.51
C ALA A 162 7.87 -2.06 -5.09
N SER A 163 8.13 -3.32 -5.46
CA SER A 163 9.43 -3.72 -6.03
C SER A 163 9.58 -3.42 -7.52
N LEU A 164 8.47 -3.26 -8.24
CA LEU A 164 8.44 -3.06 -9.68
C LEU A 164 8.51 -1.59 -10.11
N ALA A 165 8.09 -0.68 -9.24
CA ALA A 165 7.89 0.74 -9.52
C ALA A 165 8.96 1.60 -8.87
#